data_AF-A0A7S4CH35-F1
#
_entry.id   AF-A0A7S4CH35-F1
#
_cell.length_a   1.000
_cell.length_b   1.000
_cell.length_c   1.000
_cell.angle_alpha   90.00
_cell.angle_beta   90.00
_cell.angle_gamma   90.00
#
_symmetry.space_group_name_H-M   'P 1'
#
loop_
_entity.id
_entity.type
_entity.pdbx_description
1 polymer ?
#
loop_
_entity_poly.entity_id
_entity_poly.type
_entity_poly.pdbx_seq_one_letter_code
_entity_poly.pdbx_strand_id
1 'polypeptide(L)'
;QRKCIIKATSRAADMKFKYMRRLIIHLWKGASVERFYHHLSFRPLGTHSVVCWKAVLLVHKVLNEGPAGQSRAAHEPLLQYIRSLPPMELAQGPSALGPLAVKYAAYVAEKLAVLDVADSGLTPCLQVGHADVPVPEAQWERLGELADRLL
;
A
#
# COMPACT_ATOMS: atom_id res chain seq x y z
N GLN A 1 -0.61 15.68 -9.55
CA GLN A 1 -0.74 14.41 -8.79
C GLN A 1 -2.05 14.28 -8.02
N ARG A 2 -2.42 15.22 -7.14
CA ARG A 2 -3.63 15.17 -6.28
C ARG A 2 -4.93 14.73 -6.98
N LYS A 3 -5.28 15.31 -8.14
CA LYS A 3 -6.49 14.91 -8.91
C LYS A 3 -6.49 13.44 -9.31
N CYS A 4 -5.33 12.87 -9.65
CA CYS A 4 -5.22 11.45 -10.00
C CYS A 4 -5.36 10.56 -8.76
N ILE A 5 -4.80 10.96 -7.61
CA ILE A 5 -4.98 10.26 -6.33
C ILE A 5 -6.47 10.23 -5.95
N ILE A 6 -7.16 11.38 -6.04
CA ILE A 6 -8.60 11.50 -5.79
C ILE A 6 -9.40 10.49 -6.62
N LYS A 7 -9.09 10.42 -7.91
CA LYS A 7 -9.81 9.55 -8.85
C LYS A 7 -9.39 8.07 -8.76
N ALA A 8 -8.16 7.76 -8.39
CA ALA A 8 -7.66 6.39 -8.22
C ALA A 8 -8.26 5.75 -6.96
N THR A 9 -8.36 6.49 -5.86
CA THR A 9 -8.95 5.98 -4.61
C THR A 9 -10.34 6.55 -4.37
N SER A 10 -11.18 6.63 -5.41
CA SER A 10 -12.58 7.03 -5.28
C SER A 10 -13.40 5.97 -4.52
N ARG A 11 -14.60 6.35 -4.05
CA ARG A 11 -15.54 5.44 -3.37
C ARG A 11 -16.22 4.42 -4.30
N ALA A 12 -16.05 4.55 -5.62
CA ALA A 12 -16.57 3.56 -6.56
C ALA A 12 -15.94 2.20 -6.27
N ALA A 13 -16.55 1.07 -6.65
CA ALA A 13 -15.95 -0.24 -6.43
C ALA A 13 -14.70 -0.44 -7.29
N ASP A 14 -14.78 -0.07 -8.57
CA ASP A 14 -13.73 -0.24 -9.58
C ASP A 14 -12.54 0.71 -9.37
N MET A 15 -11.32 0.18 -9.47
CA MET A 15 -10.15 1.05 -9.51
C MET A 15 -9.89 1.52 -10.94
N LYS A 16 -9.82 2.83 -11.12
CA LYS A 16 -9.58 3.42 -12.43
C LYS A 16 -8.09 3.40 -12.76
N PHE A 17 -7.62 2.28 -13.31
CA PHE A 17 -6.21 2.02 -13.66
C PHE A 17 -5.52 3.15 -14.42
N LYS A 18 -6.24 3.85 -15.30
CA LYS A 18 -5.68 5.01 -16.03
C LYS A 18 -5.09 6.08 -15.11
N TYR A 19 -5.66 6.28 -13.92
CA TYR A 19 -5.14 7.26 -12.96
C TYR A 19 -3.99 6.70 -12.13
N MET A 20 -4.00 5.40 -11.82
CA MET A 20 -2.88 4.71 -11.19
C MET A 20 -1.64 4.73 -12.09
N ARG A 21 -1.78 4.27 -13.34
CA ARG A 21 -0.70 4.28 -14.35
C ARG A 21 -0.14 5.69 -14.55
N ARG A 22 -1.01 6.70 -14.62
CA ARG A 22 -0.58 8.10 -14.74
C ARG A 22 0.17 8.61 -13.51
N LEU A 23 -0.16 8.14 -12.31
CA LEU A 23 0.59 8.48 -11.10
C LEU A 23 2.00 7.89 -11.14
N ILE A 24 2.13 6.60 -11.49
CA ILE A 24 3.42 5.92 -11.64
C ILE A 24 4.28 6.66 -12.68
N ILE A 25 3.73 6.98 -13.85
CA ILE A 25 4.43 7.75 -14.89
C ILE A 25 4.87 9.13 -14.38
N HIS A 26 4.05 9.83 -13.59
CA HIS A 26 4.46 11.11 -13.01
C HIS A 26 5.65 10.96 -12.06
N LEU A 27 5.69 9.90 -11.24
CA LEU A 27 6.81 9.64 -10.33
C LEU A 27 8.10 9.37 -11.11
N TRP A 28 8.04 8.56 -12.18
CA TRP A 28 9.16 8.36 -13.10
C TRP A 28 9.64 9.66 -13.79
N LYS A 29 8.74 10.62 -14.01
CA LYS A 29 9.06 11.94 -14.56
C LYS A 29 9.61 12.93 -13.52
N GLY A 30 9.98 12.48 -12.34
CA GLY A 30 10.58 13.31 -11.28
C GLY A 30 9.56 14.02 -10.38
N ALA A 31 8.28 13.60 -10.40
CA ALA A 31 7.33 14.13 -9.44
C ALA A 31 7.62 13.59 -8.03
N SER A 32 7.55 14.47 -7.02
CA SER A 32 7.89 14.10 -5.63
C SER A 32 7.01 12.97 -5.09
N VAL A 33 7.68 11.93 -4.58
CA VAL A 33 7.11 10.77 -3.88
C VAL A 33 6.53 11.20 -2.52
N GLU A 34 7.23 12.06 -1.79
CA GLU A 34 6.73 12.65 -0.54
C GLU A 34 5.42 13.40 -0.74
N ARG A 35 5.31 14.23 -1.79
CA ARG A 35 4.05 14.92 -2.14
C ARG A 35 2.94 13.94 -2.48
N PHE A 36 3.27 12.82 -3.11
CA PHE A 36 2.31 11.77 -3.39
C PHE A 36 1.74 11.18 -2.10
N TYR A 37 2.60 10.78 -1.15
CA TYR A 37 2.18 10.23 0.14
C TYR A 37 1.46 11.26 1.03
N HIS A 38 1.95 12.49 1.06
CA HIS A 38 1.28 13.61 1.72
C HIS A 38 -0.13 13.83 1.17
N HIS A 39 -0.34 13.77 -0.15
CA HIS A 39 -1.69 13.87 -0.71
C HIS A 39 -2.56 12.63 -0.45
N LEU A 40 -1.96 11.45 -0.30
CA LEU A 40 -2.66 10.21 -0.01
C LEU A 40 -3.10 10.15 1.46
N SER A 41 -2.36 10.74 2.40
CA SER A 41 -2.73 10.79 3.83
C SER A 41 -3.95 11.68 4.11
N PHE A 42 -4.24 12.69 3.29
CA PHE A 42 -5.49 13.46 3.39
C PHE A 42 -6.74 12.72 2.91
N ARG A 43 -6.60 11.47 2.44
CA ARG A 43 -7.77 10.69 2.05
C ARG A 43 -8.51 10.21 3.30
N PRO A 44 -9.83 10.07 3.22
CA PRO A 44 -10.63 9.60 4.35
C PRO A 44 -10.49 8.08 4.53
N LEU A 45 -9.29 7.64 4.92
CA LEU A 45 -8.93 6.22 5.03
C LEU A 45 -9.64 5.55 6.22
N GLY A 46 -9.80 6.26 7.35
CA GLY A 46 -10.47 5.73 8.54
C GLY A 46 -12.00 5.68 8.46
N THR A 47 -12.63 6.38 7.51
CA THR A 47 -14.10 6.43 7.39
C THR A 47 -14.64 5.71 6.15
N HIS A 48 -13.78 5.31 5.21
CA HIS A 48 -14.19 4.60 4.00
C HIS A 48 -13.26 3.43 3.66
N SER A 49 -13.73 2.21 3.92
CA SER A 49 -13.00 0.96 3.69
C SER A 49 -12.53 0.79 2.24
N VAL A 50 -13.37 1.12 1.26
CA VAL A 50 -13.00 1.07 -0.17
C VAL A 50 -11.88 2.04 -0.51
N VAL A 51 -11.92 3.25 0.05
CA VAL A 51 -10.88 4.26 -0.18
C VAL A 51 -9.57 3.82 0.47
N CYS A 52 -9.65 3.26 1.67
CA CYS A 52 -8.51 2.68 2.39
C CYS A 52 -7.87 1.54 1.59
N TRP A 53 -8.67 0.55 1.19
CA TRP A 53 -8.22 -0.58 0.38
C TRP A 53 -7.48 -0.13 -0.88
N LYS A 54 -8.09 0.79 -1.65
CA LYS A 54 -7.48 1.32 -2.87
C LYS A 54 -6.22 2.14 -2.60
N ALA A 55 -6.13 2.82 -1.46
CA ALA A 55 -4.91 3.53 -1.08
C ALA A 55 -3.77 2.55 -0.85
N VAL A 56 -3.98 1.46 -0.12
CA VAL A 56 -2.94 0.45 0.12
C VAL A 56 -2.51 -0.21 -1.20
N LEU A 57 -3.45 -0.60 -2.06
CA LEU A 57 -3.14 -1.14 -3.38
C LEU A 57 -2.32 -0.17 -4.24
N LEU A 58 -2.67 1.13 -4.20
CA LEU A 58 -1.94 2.16 -4.92
C LEU A 58 -0.51 2.31 -4.39
N VAL A 59 -0.29 2.24 -3.07
CA VAL A 59 1.06 2.22 -2.48
C VAL A 59 1.84 1.01 -2.97
N HIS A 60 1.25 -0.18 -2.95
CA HIS A 60 1.91 -1.41 -3.41
C HIS A 60 2.29 -1.36 -4.89
N LYS A 61 1.40 -0.88 -5.76
CA LYS A 61 1.71 -0.72 -7.19
C LYS A 61 2.79 0.32 -7.44
N VAL A 62 2.77 1.44 -6.70
CA VAL A 62 3.84 2.45 -6.77
C VAL A 62 5.18 1.89 -6.27
N LEU A 63 5.16 1.02 -5.27
CA LEU A 63 6.36 0.33 -4.79
C LEU A 63 6.94 -0.62 -5.84
N ASN A 64 6.09 -1.37 -6.54
CA ASN A 64 6.54 -2.37 -7.53
C ASN A 64 6.92 -1.75 -8.89
N GLU A 65 6.16 -0.76 -9.35
CA GLU A 65 6.28 -0.20 -10.72
C GLU A 65 6.84 1.22 -10.75
N GLY A 66 7.00 1.89 -9.61
CA GLY A 66 7.54 3.24 -9.51
C GLY A 66 9.06 3.30 -9.67
N PRO A 67 9.65 4.50 -9.63
CA PRO A 67 11.10 4.66 -9.66
C PRO A 67 11.77 3.93 -8.48
N ALA A 68 12.98 3.41 -8.69
CA ALA A 68 13.79 2.82 -7.62
C ALA A 68 14.28 3.88 -6.61
N GLY A 69 14.65 3.47 -5.40
CA GLY A 69 15.13 4.38 -4.35
C GLY A 69 14.03 5.17 -3.63
N GLN A 70 12.79 4.65 -3.61
CA GLN A 70 11.74 5.23 -2.77
C GLN A 70 12.05 4.88 -1.31
N SER A 71 12.57 5.86 -0.57
CA SER A 71 12.96 5.67 0.82
C SER A 71 11.77 5.22 1.66
N ARG A 72 11.97 4.19 2.50
CA ARG A 72 11.01 3.78 3.55
C ARG A 72 10.47 4.96 4.35
N ALA A 73 11.27 6.00 4.60
CA ALA A 73 10.86 7.20 5.30
C ALA A 73 9.63 7.89 4.67
N ALA A 74 9.46 7.79 3.34
CA ALA A 74 8.31 8.35 2.64
C ALA A 74 7.03 7.50 2.78
N HIS A 75 7.16 6.19 3.01
CA HIS A 75 6.06 5.23 3.00
C HIS A 75 5.53 4.90 4.41
N GLU A 76 6.46 4.79 5.36
CA GLU A 76 6.22 4.29 6.72
C GLU A 76 5.10 5.07 7.45
N PRO A 77 5.04 6.42 7.42
CA PRO A 77 4.02 7.15 8.17
C PRO A 77 2.59 6.82 7.73
N LEU A 78 2.38 6.61 6.42
CA LEU A 78 1.06 6.27 5.88
C LEU A 78 0.67 4.83 6.24
N LEU A 79 1.61 3.89 6.15
CA LEU A 79 1.34 2.48 6.48
C LEU A 79 1.11 2.29 7.97
N GLN A 80 1.87 2.99 8.82
CA GLN A 80 1.62 3.03 10.26
C GLN A 80 0.25 3.61 10.59
N TYR A 81 -0.14 4.70 9.92
CA TYR A 81 -1.48 5.27 10.08
C TYR A 81 -2.57 4.25 9.70
N ILE A 82 -2.42 3.54 8.58
CA ILE A 82 -3.41 2.53 8.15
C ILE A 82 -3.46 1.34 9.11
N ARG A 83 -2.31 0.92 9.66
CA ARG A 83 -2.22 -0.15 10.67
C ARG A 83 -2.84 0.25 12.01
N SER A 84 -2.77 1.52 12.37
CA SER A 84 -3.37 2.05 13.62
C SER A 84 -4.84 2.39 13.49
N LEU A 85 -5.42 2.33 12.28
CA LEU A 85 -6.86 2.45 12.12
C LEU A 85 -7.52 1.36 12.96
N PRO A 86 -8.56 1.70 13.76
CA PRO A 86 -9.34 0.69 14.43
C PRO A 86 -9.85 -0.31 13.36
N PRO A 87 -10.12 -1.58 13.73
CA PRO A 87 -10.83 -2.48 12.85
C PRO A 87 -12.02 -1.69 12.33
N MET A 88 -12.04 -1.36 11.03
CA MET A 88 -13.06 -0.47 10.49
C MET A 88 -14.38 -1.21 10.61
N GLU A 89 -15.04 -1.02 11.75
CA GLU A 89 -16.22 -1.74 12.16
C GLU A 89 -17.33 -1.35 11.20
N LEU A 90 -17.60 -2.27 10.26
CA LEU A 90 -18.86 -2.41 9.55
C LEU A 90 -19.46 -1.09 9.03
N ALA A 91 -18.62 -0.18 8.51
CA ALA A 91 -19.09 1.09 7.95
C ALA A 91 -19.71 0.86 6.56
N GLN A 92 -20.97 0.41 6.57
CA GLN A 92 -21.98 0.42 5.51
C GLN A 92 -21.58 -0.25 4.19
N GLY A 93 -21.78 -1.58 4.11
CA GLY A 93 -21.77 -2.33 2.85
C GLY A 93 -21.14 -3.73 2.97
N PRO A 94 -21.29 -4.59 1.93
CA PRO A 94 -20.96 -6.04 1.95
C PRO A 94 -19.46 -6.39 2.02
N SER A 95 -18.60 -5.49 2.50
CA SER A 95 -17.19 -5.48 2.14
C SER A 95 -16.30 -5.52 3.37
N ALA A 96 -15.76 -6.71 3.66
CA ALA A 96 -14.66 -6.98 4.59
C ALA A 96 -13.31 -6.34 4.18
N LEU A 97 -13.33 -5.34 3.30
CA LEU A 97 -12.14 -4.67 2.77
C LEU A 97 -11.37 -3.88 3.83
N GLY A 98 -12.00 -3.48 4.93
CA GLY A 98 -11.31 -2.74 6.00
C GLY A 98 -10.26 -3.58 6.71
N PRO A 99 -10.65 -4.71 7.32
CA PRO A 99 -9.69 -5.69 7.85
C PRO A 99 -8.68 -6.17 6.80
N LEU A 100 -9.10 -6.35 5.54
CA LEU A 100 -8.20 -6.71 4.46
C LEU A 100 -7.16 -5.61 4.18
N ALA A 101 -7.55 -4.34 4.18
CA ALA A 101 -6.64 -3.21 3.99
C ALA A 101 -5.59 -3.12 5.10
N VAL A 102 -5.97 -3.37 6.35
CA VAL A 102 -5.04 -3.40 7.49
C VAL A 102 -4.03 -4.53 7.32
N LYS A 103 -4.50 -5.75 7.03
CA LYS A 103 -3.62 -6.91 6.77
C LYS A 103 -2.70 -6.68 5.58
N TYR A 104 -3.21 -6.09 4.50
CA TYR A 104 -2.42 -5.82 3.31
C TYR A 104 -1.42 -4.67 3.55
N ALA A 105 -1.75 -3.67 4.37
CA ALA A 105 -0.79 -2.65 4.79
C ALA A 105 0.32 -3.23 5.67
N ALA A 106 0.03 -4.25 6.48
CA ALA A 106 1.05 -5.02 7.18
C ALA A 106 2.05 -5.64 6.19
N TYR A 107 1.53 -6.40 5.22
CA TYR A 107 2.32 -6.99 4.13
C TYR A 107 3.15 -5.97 3.35
N VAL A 108 2.58 -4.84 2.95
CA VAL A 108 3.30 -3.83 2.16
C VAL A 108 4.46 -3.22 2.95
N ALA A 109 4.33 -2.99 4.25
CA ALA A 109 5.43 -2.48 5.05
C ALA A 109 6.50 -3.52 5.39
N GLU A 110 6.15 -4.81 5.50
CA GLU A 110 7.15 -5.89 5.54
C GLU A 110 7.93 -5.97 4.23
N LYS A 111 7.23 -5.89 3.09
CA LYS A 111 7.86 -5.84 1.77
C LYS A 111 8.85 -4.67 1.64
N LEU A 112 8.49 -3.49 2.16
CA LEU A 112 9.38 -2.33 2.20
C LEU A 112 10.63 -2.59 3.02
N ALA A 113 10.50 -3.25 4.19
CA ALA A 113 11.65 -3.57 5.03
C ALA A 113 12.65 -4.48 4.32
N VAL A 114 12.18 -5.45 3.53
CA VAL A 114 13.04 -6.34 2.72
C VAL A 114 13.77 -5.56 1.62
N LEU A 115 13.08 -4.64 0.94
CA LEU A 115 13.67 -3.82 -0.13
C LEU A 115 14.74 -2.85 0.40
N ASP A 116 14.52 -2.24 1.57
CA ASP A 116 15.51 -1.38 2.25
C ASP A 116 16.81 -2.15 2.56
N VAL A 117 16.71 -3.41 3.00
CA VAL A 117 17.87 -4.26 3.31
C VAL A 117 18.65 -4.58 2.03
N ALA A 118 17.95 -4.87 0.92
CA ALA A 118 18.56 -5.12 -0.37
C ALA A 118 19.34 -3.89 -0.91
N ASP A 119 18.77 -2.68 -0.77
CA ASP A 119 19.41 -1.43 -1.19
C ASP A 119 20.62 -1.05 -0.31
N SER A 120 20.66 -1.54 0.93
CA SER A 120 21.75 -1.29 1.88
C SER A 120 23.00 -2.14 1.65
N GLY A 121 22.96 -3.13 0.75
CA GLY A 121 24.05 -4.09 0.53
C GLY A 121 24.35 -4.99 1.74
N LEU A 122 23.51 -4.96 2.77
CA LEU A 122 23.61 -5.80 3.96
C LEU A 122 22.79 -7.06 3.72
N THR A 123 23.42 -8.24 3.79
CA THR A 123 22.71 -9.52 3.80
C THR A 123 21.64 -9.53 4.89
N PRO A 124 20.42 -10.03 4.63
CA PRO A 124 19.38 -10.08 5.64
C PRO A 124 19.73 -11.15 6.68
N CYS A 125 20.40 -10.74 7.76
CA CYS A 125 20.42 -11.52 8.99
C CYS A 125 19.04 -11.38 9.63
N LEU A 126 18.20 -12.40 9.41
CA LEU A 126 16.98 -12.65 10.17
C LEU A 126 17.28 -12.54 11.67
N GLN A 127 16.88 -11.44 12.29
CA GLN A 127 16.57 -11.38 13.71
C GLN A 127 15.15 -10.84 13.86
N VAL A 128 14.19 -11.73 13.62
CA VAL A 128 12.80 -11.53 14.01
C VAL A 128 12.67 -12.01 15.45
N GLY A 129 12.80 -11.08 16.38
CA GLY A 129 12.39 -11.28 17.77
C GLY A 129 10.92 -10.91 17.93
N HIS A 130 10.02 -11.85 17.64
CA HIS A 130 8.75 -12.15 18.34
C HIS A 130 7.74 -12.85 17.42
N ALA A 131 7.50 -14.14 17.72
CA ALA A 131 6.35 -14.97 17.32
C ALA A 131 6.19 -15.26 15.81
N ASP A 132 7.15 -15.98 15.24
CA ASP A 132 7.09 -16.56 13.89
C ASP A 132 6.26 -17.87 13.84
N VAL A 133 5.15 -17.83 13.11
CA VAL A 133 4.86 -18.91 12.16
C VAL A 133 5.33 -18.37 10.81
N PRO A 134 6.37 -18.94 10.17
CA PRO A 134 6.77 -18.52 8.84
C PRO A 134 5.63 -18.87 7.88
N VAL A 135 4.88 -17.85 7.46
CA VAL A 135 3.91 -17.95 6.37
C VAL A 135 4.74 -18.17 5.10
N PRO A 136 4.63 -19.34 4.43
CA PRO A 136 5.48 -19.68 3.29
C PRO A 136 5.34 -18.68 2.13
N GLU A 137 6.41 -18.41 1.36
CA GLU A 137 6.41 -17.58 0.14
C GLU A 137 5.19 -17.77 -0.76
N ALA A 138 4.71 -19.01 -0.89
CA ALA A 138 3.53 -19.36 -1.66
C ALA A 138 2.20 -18.72 -1.17
N GLN A 139 2.08 -18.39 0.12
CA GLN A 139 0.93 -17.67 0.65
C GLN A 139 0.98 -16.17 0.30
N TRP A 140 2.18 -15.60 0.14
CA TRP A 140 2.39 -14.20 -0.21
C TRP A 140 2.14 -13.93 -1.69
N GLU A 141 2.59 -14.82 -2.57
CA GLU A 141 2.26 -14.77 -4.00
C GLU A 141 0.75 -14.86 -4.23
N ARG A 142 0.07 -15.76 -3.51
CA ARG A 142 -1.40 -15.88 -3.59
C ARG A 142 -2.13 -14.62 -3.16
N LEU A 143 -1.65 -13.88 -2.16
CA LEU A 143 -2.26 -12.60 -1.77
C LEU A 143 -2.04 -11.51 -2.83
N GLY A 144 -0.87 -11.52 -3.49
CA GLY A 144 -0.60 -10.66 -4.64
C GLY A 144 -1.50 -10.98 -5.84
N GLU A 145 -1.63 -12.26 -6.19
CA GLU A 145 -2.55 -12.72 -7.24
C GLU A 145 -4.02 -12.42 -6.92
N LEU A 146 -4.42 -12.58 -5.66
CA LEU A 146 -5.78 -12.27 -5.23
C LEU A 146 -6.06 -10.76 -5.32
N ALA A 147 -5.07 -9.93 -4.95
CA ALA A 147 -5.15 -8.48 -5.11
C ALA A 147 -5.25 -8.08 -6.58
N ASP A 148 -4.47 -8.72 -7.46
CA ASP A 148 -4.51 -8.49 -8.91
C ASP A 148 -5.80 -9.02 -9.57
N ARG A 149 -6.45 -10.05 -9.00
CA ARG A 149 -7.77 -10.55 -9.45
C ARG A 149 -8.95 -9.72 -8.96
N LEU A 150 -8.80 -9.02 -7.84
CA LEU A 150 -9.81 -8.10 -7.28
C LEU A 150 -9.70 -6.68 -7.86
N LEU A 151 -8.72 -6.47 -8.75
CA LEU A 151 -8.40 -5.25 -9.48
C LEU A 151 -9.03 -5.30 -10.88
#